data_AF-A0A067RSS6-F1
#
_entry.id   AF-A0A067RSS6-F1
#
_cell.length_a   1.000
_cell.length_b   1.000
_cell.length_c   1.000
_cell.angle_alpha   90.00
_cell.angle_beta   90.00
_cell.angle_gamma   90.00
#
_symmetry.space_group_name_H-M   'P 1'
#
loop_
_entity.id
_entity.type
_entity.pdbx_description
1 polymer ?
#
loop_
_entity_poly.entity_id
_entity_poly.type
_entity_poly.pdbx_seq_one_letter_code
_entity_poly.pdbx_strand_id
1 'polypeptide(L)'
;MSGGHLESSLWDVSLTGAKDARLTSISFDFDKKEIVIGGQMKNITLVGRYNVSGKLMSLPLAGEGTMKVSFYDCDIKYTTSYNLTKLDNGEVYLVL
;
A
#
# COMPACT_ATOMS: atom_id res chain seq x y z
N MET A 1 -9.04 -26.80 9.28
CA MET A 1 -9.71 -25.49 9.16
C MET A 1 -9.78 -25.17 7.67
N SER A 2 -10.97 -25.14 7.07
CA SER A 2 -11.13 -24.77 5.65
C SER A 2 -11.01 -23.25 5.54
N GLY A 3 -9.82 -22.76 5.17
CA GLY A 3 -9.60 -21.34 4.91
C GLY A 3 -10.51 -20.86 3.78
N GLY A 4 -11.16 -19.72 3.98
CA GLY A 4 -11.89 -19.06 2.90
C GLY A 4 -10.92 -18.73 1.77
N HIS A 5 -11.25 -19.14 0.55
CA HIS A 5 -10.51 -18.82 -0.66
C HIS A 5 -11.27 -17.70 -1.36
N LEU A 6 -10.75 -16.47 -1.30
CA LEU A 6 -11.31 -15.32 -1.99
C LEU A 6 -10.32 -14.85 -3.04
N GLU A 7 -10.72 -14.92 -4.30
CA GLU A 7 -9.97 -14.35 -5.41
C GLU A 7 -10.57 -12.99 -5.75
N SER A 8 -9.70 -11.98 -5.86
CA SER A 8 -10.10 -10.62 -6.20
C SER A 8 -9.14 -10.02 -7.22
N SER A 9 -9.71 -9.42 -8.26
CA SER A 9 -8.97 -8.63 -9.25
C SER A 9 -9.54 -7.21 -9.29
N LEU A 10 -8.64 -6.24 -9.43
CA LEU A 10 -8.95 -4.81 -9.46
C LEU A 10 -8.30 -4.19 -10.69
N TRP A 11 -9.03 -3.36 -11.42
CA TRP A 11 -8.50 -2.63 -12.59
C TRP A 11 -9.11 -1.23 -12.66
N ASP A 12 -8.47 -0.36 -13.45
CA ASP A 12 -8.81 1.07 -13.55
C ASP A 12 -8.89 1.76 -12.17
N VAL A 13 -7.97 1.41 -11.26
CA VAL A 13 -7.99 1.89 -9.89
C VAL A 13 -7.35 3.28 -9.80
N SER A 14 -8.11 4.24 -9.29
CA SER A 14 -7.65 5.55 -8.86
C SER A 14 -7.64 5.62 -7.34
N LEU A 15 -6.53 6.08 -6.78
CA LEU A 15 -6.38 6.35 -5.35
C LEU A 15 -6.29 7.86 -5.11
N THR A 16 -7.09 8.35 -4.17
CA THR A 16 -7.13 9.76 -3.77
C THR A 16 -6.97 9.89 -2.25
N GLY A 17 -6.53 11.06 -1.78
CA GLY A 17 -6.36 11.37 -0.35
C GLY A 17 -4.92 11.23 0.17
N ALA A 18 -4.01 10.62 -0.60
CA ALA A 18 -2.60 10.48 -0.20
C ALA A 18 -1.88 11.83 0.01
N LYS A 19 -2.33 12.90 -0.65
CA LYS A 19 -1.78 14.26 -0.46
C LYS A 19 -1.97 14.80 0.97
N ASP A 20 -2.96 14.29 1.68
CA ASP A 20 -3.31 14.70 3.04
C ASP A 20 -2.61 13.80 4.08
N ALA A 21 -1.69 12.94 3.64
CA ALA A 21 -0.89 12.10 4.50
C ALA A 21 0.01 12.96 5.39
N ARG A 22 -0.01 12.66 6.68
CA ARG A 22 0.87 13.26 7.68
C ARG A 22 1.98 12.29 8.02
N LEU A 23 3.22 12.69 7.79
CA LEU A 23 4.38 11.96 8.31
C LEU A 23 4.37 12.00 9.85
N THR A 24 4.45 10.84 10.48
CA THR A 24 4.49 10.72 11.95
C THR A 24 5.87 10.31 12.45
N SER A 25 6.62 9.54 11.67
CA SER A 25 8.00 9.17 12.01
C SER A 25 8.82 8.86 10.75
N ILE A 26 10.13 9.05 10.88
CA ILE A 26 11.11 8.55 9.91
C ILE A 26 12.31 8.01 10.69
N SER A 27 12.79 6.84 10.31
CA SER A 27 13.96 6.19 10.92
C SER A 27 14.87 5.65 9.82
N PHE A 28 16.16 5.87 9.97
CA PHE A 28 17.21 5.34 9.11
C PHE A 28 18.09 4.40 9.92
N ASP A 29 18.22 3.16 9.47
CA ASP A 29 19.18 2.19 9.99
C ASP A 29 20.26 2.00 8.93
N PHE A 30 21.43 2.61 9.15
CA PHE A 30 22.54 2.59 8.19
C PHE A 30 23.27 1.25 8.17
N ASP A 31 23.23 0.50 9.27
CA ASP A 31 23.85 -0.83 9.35
C ASP A 31 23.02 -1.84 8.56
N LYS A 32 21.69 -1.77 8.69
CA LYS A 32 20.75 -2.62 7.93
C LYS A 32 20.41 -2.07 6.55
N LYS A 33 20.79 -0.84 6.25
CA LYS A 33 20.37 -0.07 5.08
C LYS A 33 18.84 -0.11 4.90
N GLU A 34 18.13 0.25 5.96
CA GLU A 34 16.66 0.26 6.01
C GLU A 34 16.14 1.67 6.32
N ILE A 35 15.04 2.04 5.68
CA ILE A 35 14.24 3.22 6.00
C ILE A 35 12.87 2.76 6.45
N VAL A 36 12.44 3.26 7.61
CA VAL A 36 11.08 3.07 8.12
C VAL A 36 10.38 4.41 8.17
N ILE A 37 9.22 4.50 7.53
CA ILE A 37 8.39 5.69 7.43
C ILE A 37 7.04 5.38 8.08
N GLY A 38 6.70 6.12 9.13
CA GLY A 38 5.38 6.12 9.75
C GLY A 38 4.55 7.27 9.20
N GLY A 39 3.30 7.01 8.86
CA GLY A 39 2.38 8.02 8.36
C GLY A 39 0.95 7.80 8.85
N GLN A 40 0.17 8.88 8.81
CA GLN A 40 -1.26 8.89 9.10
C GLN A 40 -2.03 9.44 7.90
N MET A 41 -3.09 8.78 7.50
CA MET A 41 -3.98 9.23 6.42
C MET A 41 -5.41 9.27 6.95
N LYS A 42 -5.99 10.48 6.99
CA LYS A 42 -7.36 10.68 7.51
C LYS A 42 -8.42 10.06 6.61
N ASN A 43 -8.23 10.11 5.30
CA ASN A 43 -9.14 9.57 4.32
C ASN A 43 -8.37 9.18 3.06
N ILE A 44 -8.45 7.90 2.69
CA ILE A 44 -8.00 7.39 1.40
C ILE A 44 -9.21 6.82 0.69
N THR A 45 -9.44 7.21 -0.55
CA THR A 45 -10.52 6.64 -1.36
C THR A 45 -9.97 5.97 -2.61
N LEU A 46 -10.31 4.69 -2.79
CA LEU A 46 -10.07 3.90 -3.98
C LEU A 46 -11.36 3.85 -4.80
N VAL A 47 -11.28 4.21 -6.08
CA VAL A 47 -12.35 4.05 -7.05
C VAL A 47 -11.81 3.19 -8.19
N GLY A 48 -12.57 2.21 -8.65
CA GLY A 48 -12.15 1.38 -9.77
C GLY A 48 -13.17 0.30 -10.11
N ARG A 49 -12.73 -0.73 -10.80
CA ARG A 49 -13.54 -1.92 -11.10
C ARG A 49 -13.02 -3.12 -10.31
N TYR A 50 -13.93 -4.01 -9.95
CA TYR A 50 -13.63 -5.23 -9.21
C TYR A 50 -14.25 -6.45 -9.90
N ASN A 51 -13.55 -7.58 -9.77
CA ASN A 51 -14.12 -8.92 -9.90
C ASN A 51 -13.71 -9.70 -8.66
N VAL A 52 -14.68 -10.26 -7.96
CA VAL A 52 -14.48 -11.07 -6.75
C VAL A 52 -15.22 -12.39 -6.92
N SER A 53 -14.55 -13.48 -6.59
CA SER A 53 -15.18 -14.80 -6.52
C SER A 53 -14.57 -15.63 -5.39
N GLY A 54 -15.37 -16.46 -4.74
CA GLY A 54 -14.88 -17.39 -3.73
C GLY A 54 -15.73 -17.39 -2.46
N LYS A 55 -15.09 -17.60 -1.32
CA LYS A 55 -15.74 -17.69 -0.01
C LYS A 55 -15.07 -16.79 1.01
N LEU A 56 -15.87 -15.92 1.60
CA LEU A 56 -15.50 -15.20 2.81
C LEU A 56 -16.05 -15.97 4.00
N MET A 57 -15.18 -16.64 4.75
CA MET A 57 -15.57 -17.60 5.79
C MET A 57 -16.47 -18.71 5.19
N SER A 58 -17.76 -18.74 5.54
CA SER A 58 -18.75 -19.67 4.98
C SER A 58 -19.62 -19.05 3.88
N LEU A 59 -19.52 -17.74 3.64
CA LEU A 59 -20.38 -17.01 2.71
C LEU A 59 -19.78 -17.04 1.29
N PRO A 60 -20.45 -17.66 0.31
CA PRO A 60 -20.04 -17.52 -1.09
C PRO A 60 -20.24 -16.09 -1.55
N LEU A 61 -19.20 -15.51 -2.13
CA LEU A 61 -19.22 -14.18 -2.73
C LEU A 61 -18.83 -14.30 -4.19
N ALA A 62 -19.65 -13.70 -5.05
CA ALA A 62 -19.35 -13.51 -6.45
C ALA A 62 -19.89 -12.14 -6.86
N GLY A 63 -19.09 -11.34 -7.55
CA GLY A 63 -19.51 -10.03 -8.01
C GLY A 63 -18.50 -9.39 -8.94
N GLU A 64 -19.01 -8.71 -9.95
CA GLU A 64 -18.23 -7.87 -10.85
C GLU A 64 -18.91 -6.51 -10.93
N GLY A 65 -18.15 -5.43 -10.87
CA GLY A 65 -18.72 -4.10 -11.01
C GLY A 65 -17.73 -2.98 -10.72
N THR A 66 -18.27 -1.82 -10.40
CA THR A 66 -17.50 -0.67 -9.90
C THR A 66 -17.41 -0.72 -8.38
N MET A 67 -16.25 -0.33 -7.87
CA MET A 67 -16.02 -0.17 -6.43
C MET A 67 -15.70 1.29 -6.10
N LYS A 68 -16.14 1.70 -4.91
CA LYS A 68 -15.65 2.88 -4.20
C LYS A 68 -15.44 2.48 -2.74
N VAL A 69 -14.18 2.42 -2.33
CA VAL A 69 -13.78 2.03 -0.97
C VAL A 69 -13.10 3.22 -0.32
N SER A 70 -13.60 3.64 0.84
CA SER A 70 -12.99 4.71 1.63
C SER A 70 -12.45 4.15 2.94
N PHE A 71 -11.18 4.40 3.19
CA PHE A 71 -10.49 4.07 4.42
C PHE A 71 -10.29 5.36 5.23
N TYR A 72 -10.60 5.32 6.52
CA TYR A 72 -10.53 6.48 7.40
C TYR A 72 -9.51 6.23 8.52
N ASP A 73 -8.83 7.30 8.94
CA ASP A 73 -7.90 7.31 10.08
C ASP A 73 -6.90 6.14 10.06
N CYS A 74 -6.24 5.95 8.92
CA CYS A 74 -5.28 4.88 8.73
C CYS A 74 -3.90 5.27 9.26
N ASP A 75 -3.33 4.41 10.12
CA ASP A 75 -1.91 4.41 10.43
C ASP A 75 -1.17 3.50 9.43
N ILE A 76 -0.15 4.03 8.77
CA ILE A 76 0.62 3.34 7.74
C ILE A 76 2.07 3.26 8.18
N LYS A 77 2.65 2.07 8.07
CA LYS A 77 4.08 1.84 8.21
C LYS A 77 4.63 1.33 6.89
N TYR A 78 5.54 2.09 6.30
CA TYR A 78 6.28 1.69 5.11
C TYR A 78 7.73 1.40 5.49
N THR A 79 8.22 0.23 5.12
CA THR A 79 9.62 -0.17 5.30
C THR A 79 10.21 -0.47 3.94
N THR A 80 11.38 0.10 3.66
CA THR A 80 12.13 -0.16 2.42
C THR A 80 13.61 -0.32 2.74
N SER A 81 14.29 -1.20 2.02
CA SER A 81 15.75 -1.23 2.01
C SER A 81 16.29 -0.17 1.03
N TYR A 82 17.57 0.14 1.14
CA TYR A 82 18.26 0.99 0.18
C TYR A 82 19.71 0.57 -0.03
N ASN A 83 20.34 1.12 -1.06
CA ASN A 83 21.78 1.09 -1.28
C ASN A 83 22.33 2.49 -1.52
N LEU A 84 23.62 2.66 -1.25
CA LEU A 84 24.38 3.85 -1.61
C LEU A 84 25.20 3.52 -2.85
N THR A 85 24.87 4.15 -3.97
CA THR A 85 25.48 3.87 -5.27
C THR A 85 26.10 5.15 -5.82
N LYS A 86 27.37 5.07 -6.24
CA LYS A 86 28.02 6.14 -7.00
C LYS A 86 27.58 6.06 -8.46
N LEU A 87 26.96 7.12 -8.97
CA LEU A 87 26.53 7.19 -10.36
C LEU A 87 27.62 7.83 -11.23
N ASP A 88 27.43 7.81 -12.55
CA ASP A 88 28.41 8.25 -13.55
C ASP A 88 28.84 9.72 -13.40
N ASN A 89 28.00 10.56 -12.79
CA ASN A 89 28.32 11.95 -12.45
C ASN A 89 29.32 12.09 -11.28
N GLY A 90 29.71 10.97 -10.67
CA GLY A 90 30.64 10.93 -9.55
C GLY A 90 30.01 11.15 -8.18
N GLU A 91 28.70 11.39 -8.10
CA GLU A 91 27.98 11.61 -6.85
C GLU A 91 27.37 10.30 -6.30
N VAL A 92 27.17 10.25 -4.98
CA VAL A 92 26.59 9.10 -4.29
C VAL A 92 25.11 9.36 -4.02
N TYR A 93 24.27 8.42 -4.44
CA TYR A 93 22.82 8.48 -4.30
C TYR A 93 22.30 7.36 -3.41
N LEU A 94 21.23 7.65 -2.69
CA LEU A 94 20.39 6.64 -2.06
C LEU A 94 19.43 6.07 -3.11
N VAL A 95 19.51 4.77 -3.33
CA VAL A 95 18.68 4.03 -4.29
C VAL A 95 17.87 2.99 -3.53
N LEU A 96 16.55 3.02 -3.67
CA LEU A 96 15.63 2.04 -3.08
C LEU A 96 15.68 0.70 -3.82
#